data_AF-A0A091LK32-F1
#
_entry.id   AF-A0A091LK32-F1
#
_cell.length_a   1.000
_cell.length_b   1.000
_cell.length_c   1.000
_cell.angle_alpha   90.00
_cell.angle_beta   90.00
_cell.angle_gamma   90.00
#
_symmetry.space_group_name_H-M   'P 1'
#
loop_
_entity.id
_entity.type
_entity.pdbx_description
1 polymer ?
#
loop_
_entity_poly.entity_id
_entity_poly.type
_entity_poly.pdbx_seq_one_letter_code
_entity_poly.pdbx_strand_id
1 'polypeptide(L)'
;PDPQLVRRIVSQVEFYLSDENLAKDAFLLKHVQKNKMGFVSIKLLTSFKKVKYLTRDWRLTLYALQFSELLEVNKEGTKVRRRGPVPEALLSIPPSNRVLLPLQKNFLETITRMFSPFGAITSIRILRPGRKLPSDVRKYTSRFPELLSKCCALVEYESLESA
;
A
#
# COMPACT_ATOMS: atom_id res chain seq x y z
N PRO A 1 -31.67 5.47 8.28
CA PRO A 1 -30.68 5.04 9.29
C PRO A 1 -30.37 6.19 10.25
N ASP A 2 -29.92 5.90 11.48
CA ASP A 2 -29.50 6.92 12.44
C ASP A 2 -28.38 7.82 11.85
N PRO A 3 -28.56 9.16 11.79
CA PRO A 3 -27.56 10.08 11.25
C PRO A 3 -26.20 9.99 11.95
N GLN A 4 -26.17 9.70 13.26
CA GLN A 4 -24.92 9.58 14.01
C GLN A 4 -24.15 8.33 13.58
N LEU A 5 -24.83 7.19 13.44
CA LEU A 5 -24.24 5.97 12.89
C LEU A 5 -23.68 6.18 11.48
N VAL A 6 -24.42 6.86 10.60
CA VAL A 6 -23.98 7.17 9.23
C VAL A 6 -22.67 7.97 9.24
N ARG A 7 -22.60 9.05 10.04
CA ARG A 7 -21.38 9.87 10.18
C ARG A 7 -20.20 9.06 10.70
N ARG A 8 -20.42 8.19 11.69
CA ARG A 8 -19.36 7.32 12.23
C ARG A 8 -18.84 6.35 11.17
N ILE A 9 -19.71 5.75 10.35
CA ILE A 9 -19.29 4.87 9.26
C ILE A 9 -18.45 5.63 8.24
N VAL A 10 -18.92 6.81 7.79
CA VAL A 10 -18.19 7.66 6.83
C VAL A 10 -16.80 8.00 7.37
N SER A 11 -16.73 8.52 8.59
CA SER A 11 -15.48 8.90 9.23
C SER A 11 -14.49 7.72 9.34
N GLN A 12 -14.96 6.51 9.65
CA GLN A 12 -14.08 5.34 9.71
C GLN A 12 -13.53 4.96 8.34
N VAL A 13 -14.36 4.98 7.29
CA VAL A 13 -13.91 4.61 5.95
C VAL A 13 -13.00 5.68 5.34
N GLU A 14 -13.29 6.97 5.59
CA GLU A 14 -12.42 8.08 5.22
C GLU A 14 -11.05 7.96 5.91
N PHE A 15 -11.02 7.63 7.20
CA PHE A 15 -9.79 7.34 7.91
C PHE A 15 -9.01 6.18 7.28
N TYR A 16 -9.66 5.07 6.95
CA TYR A 16 -8.98 3.94 6.30
C TYR A 16 -8.34 4.32 4.96
N LEU A 17 -8.99 5.20 4.20
CA LEU A 17 -8.49 5.69 2.92
C LEU A 17 -7.67 6.98 3.02
N SER A 18 -7.32 7.44 4.23
CA SER A 18 -6.48 8.61 4.44
C SER A 18 -5.02 8.34 4.06
N ASP A 19 -4.23 9.40 3.89
CA ASP A 19 -2.81 9.27 3.58
C ASP A 19 -2.05 8.60 4.72
N GLU A 20 -2.35 8.94 5.96
CA GLU A 20 -1.71 8.40 7.15
C GLU A 20 -2.00 6.90 7.33
N ASN A 21 -3.24 6.47 7.05
CA ASN A 21 -3.58 5.05 7.15
C ASN A 21 -3.01 4.27 5.96
N LEU A 22 -3.12 4.78 4.73
CA LEU A 22 -2.58 4.11 3.54
C LEU A 22 -1.05 4.00 3.55
N ALA A 23 -0.36 4.90 4.26
CA ALA A 23 1.08 4.80 4.49
C ALA A 23 1.48 3.60 5.36
N LYS A 24 0.59 3.17 6.26
CA LYS A 24 0.85 2.10 7.24
C LYS A 24 0.21 0.78 6.82
N ASP A 25 -1.00 0.83 6.25
CA ASP A 25 -1.79 -0.31 5.83
C ASP A 25 -1.48 -0.69 4.37
N ALA A 26 -0.41 -1.46 4.20
CA ALA A 26 0.00 -1.93 2.89
C ALA A 26 -0.99 -2.91 2.25
N PHE A 27 -1.81 -3.61 3.04
CA PHE A 27 -2.86 -4.48 2.53
C PHE A 27 -3.93 -3.67 1.79
N LEU A 28 -4.39 -2.58 2.40
CA LEU A 28 -5.38 -1.70 1.81
C LEU A 28 -4.79 -0.91 0.64
N LEU A 29 -3.54 -0.41 0.78
CA LEU A 29 -2.84 0.27 -0.30
C LEU A 29 -2.71 -0.61 -1.54
N LYS A 30 -2.39 -1.90 -1.38
CA LYS A 30 -2.35 -2.87 -2.48
C LYS A 30 -3.71 -3.03 -3.16
N HIS A 31 -4.82 -2.95 -2.42
CA HIS A 31 -6.17 -2.99 -3.00
C HIS A 31 -6.50 -1.73 -3.80
N VAL A 32 -6.11 -0.55 -3.28
CA VAL A 32 -6.25 0.72 -3.99
C VAL A 32 -5.44 0.70 -5.29
N GLN A 33 -4.18 0.23 -5.23
CA GLN A 33 -3.28 0.18 -6.39
C GLN A 33 -3.59 -0.95 -7.38
N LYS A 34 -4.46 -1.91 -7.04
CA LYS A 34 -4.78 -3.06 -7.89
C LYS A 34 -5.35 -2.65 -9.25
N ASN A 35 -6.06 -1.52 -9.30
CA ASN A 35 -6.66 -0.98 -10.51
C ASN A 35 -6.21 0.48 -10.70
N LYS A 36 -6.04 0.93 -11.96
CA LYS A 36 -5.66 2.32 -12.28
C LYS A 36 -6.59 3.40 -11.70
N MET A 37 -7.83 3.02 -11.37
CA MET A 37 -8.86 3.93 -10.89
C MET A 37 -8.97 4.02 -9.35
N GLY A 38 -8.23 3.21 -8.58
CA GLY A 38 -8.22 3.32 -7.12
C GLY A 38 -9.41 2.69 -6.37
N PHE A 39 -10.28 1.93 -7.05
CA PHE A 39 -11.51 1.39 -6.46
C PHE A 39 -11.29 0.18 -5.55
N VAL A 40 -11.86 0.26 -4.34
CA VAL A 40 -11.88 -0.80 -3.31
C VAL A 40 -13.31 -1.27 -3.08
N SER A 41 -13.51 -2.57 -2.81
CA SER A 41 -14.85 -3.12 -2.56
C SER A 41 -15.44 -2.61 -1.24
N ILE A 42 -16.70 -2.18 -1.28
CA ILE A 42 -17.43 -1.75 -0.07
C ILE A 42 -17.58 -2.92 0.91
N LYS A 43 -17.86 -4.13 0.42
CA LYS A 43 -17.94 -5.33 1.26
C LYS A 43 -16.65 -5.62 2.02
N LEU A 44 -15.49 -5.38 1.39
CA LEU A 44 -14.19 -5.51 2.05
C LEU A 44 -14.08 -4.50 3.19
N LEU A 45 -14.39 -3.24 2.94
CA LEU A 45 -14.34 -2.18 3.96
C LEU A 45 -15.32 -2.44 5.11
N THR A 46 -16.53 -2.95 4.82
CA THR A 46 -17.49 -3.35 5.86
C THR A 46 -16.96 -4.47 6.76
N SER A 47 -16.06 -5.31 6.27
CA SER A 47 -15.46 -6.40 7.06
C SER A 47 -14.40 -5.92 8.05
N PHE A 48 -13.88 -4.69 7.90
CA PHE A 48 -12.82 -4.16 8.76
C PHE A 48 -13.32 -3.97 10.19
N LYS A 49 -12.46 -4.27 11.17
CA LYS A 49 -12.83 -4.38 12.59
C LYS A 49 -13.66 -3.19 13.10
N LYS A 50 -13.26 -1.95 12.77
CA LYS A 50 -13.96 -0.73 13.25
C LYS A 50 -15.30 -0.51 12.56
N VAL A 51 -15.41 -0.75 11.25
CA VAL A 51 -16.69 -0.65 10.52
C VAL A 51 -17.63 -1.79 10.91
N LYS A 52 -17.10 -3.01 11.03
CA LYS A 52 -17.84 -4.21 11.45
C LYS A 52 -18.49 -4.09 12.83
N TYR A 53 -17.87 -3.30 13.72
CA TYR A 53 -18.44 -2.97 15.03
C TYR A 53 -19.63 -2.02 14.93
N LEU A 54 -19.65 -1.15 13.93
CA LEU A 54 -20.76 -0.23 13.66
C LEU A 54 -21.89 -0.91 12.88
N THR A 55 -21.56 -1.72 11.88
CA THR A 55 -22.53 -2.45 11.07
C THR A 55 -21.92 -3.68 10.41
N ARG A 56 -22.72 -4.73 10.22
CA ARG A 56 -22.38 -5.89 9.38
C ARG A 56 -23.01 -5.83 7.99
N ASP A 57 -23.91 -4.87 7.76
CA ASP A 57 -24.61 -4.70 6.49
C ASP A 57 -23.85 -3.74 5.57
N TRP A 58 -23.36 -4.29 4.46
CA TRP A 58 -22.66 -3.53 3.44
C TRP A 58 -23.57 -2.52 2.71
N ARG A 59 -24.89 -2.75 2.69
CA ARG A 59 -25.85 -1.80 2.09
C ARG A 59 -25.95 -0.52 2.92
N LEU A 60 -25.89 -0.66 4.24
CA LEU A 60 -25.82 0.50 5.13
C LEU A 60 -24.49 1.25 4.95
N THR A 61 -23.37 0.54 4.78
CA THR A 61 -22.08 1.16 4.46
C THR A 61 -22.14 1.90 3.13
N LEU A 62 -22.69 1.28 2.07
CA LEU A 62 -22.91 1.92 0.77
C LEU A 62 -23.73 3.21 0.92
N TYR A 63 -24.87 3.14 1.59
CA TYR A 63 -25.73 4.30 1.83
C TYR A 63 -24.96 5.42 2.53
N ALA A 64 -24.21 5.11 3.59
CA ALA A 64 -23.43 6.10 4.32
C ALA A 64 -22.37 6.77 3.43
N LEU A 65 -21.66 5.98 2.60
CA LEU A 65 -20.60 6.48 1.74
C LEU A 65 -21.07 7.43 0.63
N GLN A 66 -22.37 7.43 0.30
CA GLN A 66 -22.93 8.41 -0.65
C GLN A 66 -22.89 9.85 -0.11
N PHE A 67 -22.77 10.02 1.21
CA PHE A 67 -22.69 11.33 1.87
C PHE A 67 -21.25 11.78 2.15
N SER A 68 -20.24 11.01 1.74
CA SER A 68 -18.83 11.40 1.91
C SER A 68 -18.43 12.46 0.89
N GLU A 69 -17.75 13.50 1.36
CA GLU A 69 -17.16 14.54 0.51
C GLU A 69 -15.79 14.15 -0.04
N LEU A 70 -15.09 13.21 0.62
CA LEU A 70 -13.74 12.78 0.25
C LEU A 70 -13.72 11.54 -0.66
N LEU A 71 -14.81 10.77 -0.64
CA LEU A 71 -14.92 9.49 -1.33
C LEU A 71 -15.98 9.53 -2.43
N GLU A 72 -15.79 8.68 -3.44
CA GLU A 72 -16.70 8.51 -4.56
C GLU A 72 -17.06 7.04 -4.72
N VAL A 73 -18.36 6.74 -4.77
CA VAL A 73 -18.89 5.41 -5.04
C VAL A 73 -19.05 5.22 -6.55
N ASN A 74 -18.72 4.03 -7.06
CA ASN A 74 -18.92 3.70 -8.47
C ASN A 74 -20.41 3.65 -8.85
N LYS A 75 -20.69 3.69 -10.16
CA LYS A 75 -22.07 3.66 -10.69
C LYS A 75 -22.85 2.42 -10.25
N GLU A 76 -22.16 1.28 -10.09
CA GLU A 76 -22.78 0.02 -9.68
C GLU A 76 -23.04 -0.07 -8.16
N GLY A 77 -22.56 0.89 -7.35
CA GLY A 77 -22.76 0.87 -5.89
C GLY A 77 -22.04 -0.27 -5.16
N THR A 78 -20.94 -0.78 -5.71
CA THR A 78 -20.21 -1.94 -5.17
C THR A 78 -18.80 -1.60 -4.67
N LYS A 79 -18.25 -0.48 -5.13
CA LYS A 79 -16.88 -0.05 -4.86
C LYS A 79 -16.83 1.45 -4.55
N VAL A 80 -15.82 1.83 -3.80
CA VAL A 80 -15.54 3.22 -3.42
C VAL A 80 -14.07 3.53 -3.68
N ARG A 81 -13.77 4.78 -4.00
CA ARG A 81 -12.41 5.30 -4.13
C ARG A 81 -12.31 6.68 -3.49
N ARG A 82 -11.07 7.15 -3.33
CA ARG A 82 -10.80 8.56 -3.00
C ARG A 82 -11.11 9.44 -4.20
N ARG A 83 -11.62 10.64 -3.95
CA ARG A 83 -11.72 11.70 -4.97
C ARG A 83 -10.37 12.33 -5.26
N GLY A 84 -9.58 12.58 -4.21
CA GLY A 84 -8.20 13.02 -4.31
C GLY A 84 -7.25 11.89 -4.74
N PRO A 85 -6.15 12.21 -5.44
CA PRO A 85 -5.14 11.23 -5.78
C PRO A 85 -4.45 10.68 -4.52
N VAL A 86 -3.99 9.43 -4.60
CA VAL A 86 -3.07 8.89 -3.58
C VAL A 86 -1.70 9.57 -3.77
N PRO A 87 -1.05 10.08 -2.71
CA PRO A 87 0.26 10.70 -2.80
C PRO A 87 1.28 9.81 -3.50
N GLU A 88 2.11 10.40 -4.38
CA GLU A 88 3.13 9.66 -5.15
C GLU A 88 4.12 8.91 -4.25
N ALA A 89 4.39 9.44 -3.06
CA ALA A 89 5.22 8.79 -2.05
C ALA A 89 4.71 7.40 -1.64
N LEU A 90 3.39 7.16 -1.73
CA LEU A 90 2.77 5.86 -1.44
C LEU A 90 2.72 4.95 -2.68
N LEU A 91 2.74 5.53 -3.88
CA LEU A 91 2.73 4.78 -5.14
C LEU A 91 4.09 4.17 -5.50
N SER A 92 5.17 4.68 -4.90
CA SER A 92 6.54 4.17 -5.09
C SER A 92 6.89 2.99 -4.20
N ILE A 93 6.01 2.60 -3.27
CA ILE A 93 6.23 1.48 -2.33
C ILE A 93 6.11 0.16 -3.11
N PRO A 94 7.20 -0.62 -3.28
CA PRO A 94 7.11 -1.90 -3.96
C PRO A 94 6.24 -2.86 -3.15
N PRO A 95 5.38 -3.68 -3.81
CA PRO A 95 4.41 -4.58 -3.17
C PRO A 95 5.04 -5.80 -2.49
N SER A 96 6.36 -5.84 -2.35
CA SER A 96 7.12 -6.93 -1.76
C SER A 96 8.07 -6.34 -0.75
N ASN A 97 8.33 -7.09 0.32
CA ASN A 97 9.30 -6.80 1.37
C ASN A 97 10.76 -6.69 0.91
N ARG A 98 10.98 -6.33 -0.36
CA ARG A 98 12.21 -6.44 -1.13
C ARG A 98 12.30 -5.25 -2.06
N VAL A 99 13.28 -4.38 -1.81
CA VAL A 99 13.58 -3.26 -2.71
C VAL A 99 14.93 -3.47 -3.36
N LEU A 100 15.01 -3.24 -4.67
CA LEU A 100 16.24 -3.29 -5.43
C LEU A 100 16.74 -1.86 -5.70
N LEU A 101 17.94 -1.52 -5.21
CA LEU A 101 18.54 -0.20 -5.44
C LEU A 101 19.94 -0.30 -6.05
N PRO A 102 20.31 0.56 -7.01
CA PRO A 102 21.68 0.68 -7.47
C PRO A 102 22.59 1.22 -6.36
N LEU A 103 23.78 0.62 -6.18
CA LEU A 103 24.77 1.09 -5.20
C LEU A 103 25.38 2.41 -5.68
N GLN A 104 25.10 3.49 -4.96
CA GLN A 104 25.87 4.75 -5.05
C GLN A 104 26.80 4.88 -3.83
N LYS A 105 27.77 5.80 -3.89
CA LYS A 105 28.81 5.98 -2.85
C LYS A 105 28.25 6.16 -1.43
N ASN A 106 27.00 6.64 -1.28
CA ASN A 106 26.33 6.86 0.01
C ASN A 106 25.17 5.87 0.26
N PHE A 107 25.37 4.62 -0.16
CA PHE A 107 24.36 3.57 -0.14
C PHE A 107 23.72 3.33 1.24
N LEU A 108 24.51 3.28 2.32
CA LEU A 108 23.99 3.07 3.68
C LEU A 108 23.11 4.23 4.15
N GLU A 109 23.57 5.47 3.96
CA GLU A 109 22.81 6.67 4.33
C GLU A 109 21.50 6.78 3.54
N THR A 110 21.56 6.45 2.24
CA THR A 110 20.38 6.44 1.36
C THR A 110 19.36 5.40 1.81
N ILE A 111 19.82 4.20 2.17
CA ILE A 111 18.96 3.14 2.69
C ILE A 111 18.33 3.55 4.01
N THR A 112 19.10 4.01 4.98
CA THR A 112 18.55 4.41 6.27
C THR A 112 17.52 5.52 6.10
N ARG A 113 17.78 6.52 5.24
CA ARG A 113 16.84 7.61 4.98
C ARG A 113 15.58 7.15 4.24
N MET A 114 15.72 6.32 3.21
CA MET A 114 14.57 5.84 2.43
C MET A 114 13.74 4.81 3.18
N PHE A 115 14.36 3.94 3.98
CA PHE A 115 13.70 2.81 4.62
C PHE A 115 13.36 3.01 6.10
N SER A 116 13.91 4.04 6.75
CA SER A 116 13.52 4.47 8.11
C SER A 116 12.00 4.54 8.33
N PRO A 117 11.19 5.15 7.44
CA PRO A 117 9.75 5.25 7.67
C PRO A 117 9.00 3.92 7.44
N PHE A 118 9.64 2.90 6.85
CA PHE A 118 8.99 1.66 6.41
C PHE A 118 9.25 0.45 7.33
N GLY A 119 9.99 0.63 8.43
CA GLY A 119 10.24 -0.40 9.44
C GLY A 119 11.68 -0.89 9.49
N ALA A 120 11.94 -1.85 10.40
CA ALA A 120 13.28 -2.39 10.60
C ALA A 120 13.73 -3.21 9.38
N ILE A 121 14.96 -2.94 8.94
CA ILE A 121 15.61 -3.69 7.86
C ILE A 121 16.11 -5.02 8.44
N THR A 122 15.64 -6.13 7.89
CA THR A 122 16.05 -7.47 8.30
C THR A 122 17.34 -7.89 7.62
N SER A 123 17.49 -7.57 6.33
CA SER A 123 18.69 -7.96 5.58
C SER A 123 19.00 -6.99 4.45
N ILE A 124 20.29 -6.76 4.20
CA ILE A 124 20.78 -6.05 3.02
C ILE A 124 21.73 -6.97 2.29
N ARG A 125 21.40 -7.35 1.05
CA ARG A 125 22.20 -8.24 0.20
C ARG A 125 22.72 -7.49 -1.01
N ILE A 126 24.04 -7.36 -1.13
CA ILE A 126 24.68 -6.70 -2.27
C ILE A 126 24.85 -7.70 -3.42
N LEU A 127 24.36 -7.31 -4.60
CA LEU A 127 24.44 -8.02 -5.85
C LEU A 127 25.44 -7.31 -6.75
N ARG A 128 26.58 -7.96 -7.02
CA ARG A 128 27.63 -7.40 -7.89
C ARG A 128 27.46 -7.92 -9.32
N PRO A 129 27.70 -7.09 -10.34
CA PRO A 129 27.64 -7.52 -11.74
C PRO A 129 28.69 -8.60 -12.01
N GLY A 130 28.38 -9.53 -12.92
CA GLY A 130 29.26 -10.64 -13.28
C GLY A 130 29.29 -11.83 -12.31
N ARG A 131 28.66 -11.75 -11.14
CA ARG A 131 28.46 -12.91 -10.24
C ARG A 131 27.18 -13.65 -10.62
N LYS A 132 27.16 -14.98 -10.45
CA LYS A 132 25.93 -15.77 -10.65
C LYS A 132 24.85 -15.26 -9.69
N LEU A 133 23.75 -14.73 -10.24
CA LEU A 133 22.62 -14.26 -9.45
C LEU A 133 21.93 -15.43 -8.75
N PRO A 134 21.54 -15.27 -7.46
CA PRO A 134 20.72 -16.23 -6.74
C PRO A 134 19.43 -16.57 -7.49
N SER A 135 18.92 -17.80 -7.35
CA SER A 135 17.72 -18.28 -8.05
C SER A 135 16.48 -17.42 -7.76
N ASP A 136 16.36 -16.91 -6.54
CA ASP A 136 15.28 -16.02 -6.11
C ASP A 136 15.40 -14.59 -6.66
N VAL A 137 16.59 -14.17 -7.10
CA VAL A 137 16.82 -12.88 -7.76
C VAL A 137 16.72 -12.98 -9.27
N ARG A 138 17.11 -14.13 -9.84
CA ARG A 138 17.16 -14.37 -11.28
C ARG A 138 15.82 -14.11 -11.98
N LYS A 139 14.70 -14.41 -11.33
CA LYS A 139 13.34 -14.14 -11.83
C LYS A 139 13.04 -12.65 -12.08
N TYR A 140 13.80 -11.74 -11.48
CA TYR A 140 13.62 -10.29 -11.64
C TYR A 140 14.50 -9.68 -12.74
N THR A 141 15.42 -10.45 -13.33
CA THR A 141 16.35 -9.96 -14.37
C THR A 141 15.64 -9.45 -15.62
N SER A 142 14.50 -10.05 -15.98
CA SER A 142 13.66 -9.59 -17.10
C SER A 142 13.06 -8.20 -16.87
N ARG A 143 12.77 -7.87 -15.60
CA ARG A 143 12.16 -6.59 -15.20
C ARG A 143 13.19 -5.53 -14.83
N PHE A 144 14.36 -5.95 -14.35
CA PHE A 144 15.45 -5.09 -13.91
C PHE A 144 16.77 -5.55 -14.57
N PRO A 145 17.00 -5.23 -15.85
CA PRO A 145 18.23 -5.61 -16.56
C PRO A 145 19.49 -5.03 -15.93
N GLU A 146 19.36 -3.95 -15.15
CA GLU A 146 20.45 -3.34 -14.38
C GLU A 146 21.13 -4.31 -13.39
N LEU A 147 20.43 -5.38 -12.97
CA LEU A 147 20.97 -6.45 -12.12
C LEU A 147 22.19 -7.15 -12.74
N LEU A 148 22.32 -7.12 -14.06
CA LEU A 148 23.40 -7.78 -14.79
C LEU A 148 24.59 -6.83 -15.01
N SER A 149 24.35 -5.52 -15.03
CA SER A 149 25.31 -4.51 -15.47
C SER A 149 25.78 -3.56 -14.36
N LYS A 150 25.07 -3.48 -13.23
CA LYS A 150 25.35 -2.55 -12.12
C LYS A 150 25.43 -3.30 -10.79
N CYS A 151 26.14 -2.71 -9.83
CA CYS A 151 26.04 -3.13 -8.43
C CYS A 151 24.67 -2.72 -7.91
N CYS A 152 23.89 -3.68 -7.45
CA CYS A 152 22.58 -3.47 -6.85
C CYS A 152 22.58 -3.99 -5.41
N ALA A 153 21.60 -3.59 -4.61
CA ALA A 153 21.32 -4.27 -3.37
C ALA A 153 19.84 -4.62 -3.28
N LEU A 154 19.60 -5.78 -2.69
CA LEU A 154 18.30 -6.26 -2.30
C LEU A 154 18.15 -6.00 -0.80
N VAL A 155 17.19 -5.16 -0.43
CA VAL A 155 16.89 -4.83 0.97
C VAL A 155 15.62 -5.59 1.37
N GLU A 156 15.72 -6.41 2.40
CA GLU A 156 14.59 -7.12 3.01
C GLU A 156 14.18 -6.46 4.34
N TYR A 157 12.88 -6.34 4.58
CA TYR A 157 12.32 -5.73 5.79
C TYR A 157 11.40 -6.68 6.55
N GLU A 158 11.29 -6.44 7.87
CA GLU A 158 10.81 -7.42 8.86
C GLU A 158 9.32 -7.71 8.74
N SER A 159 8.49 -6.74 8.37
CA SER A 159 7.12 -7.00 7.93
C SER A 159 6.48 -5.80 7.23
N LEU A 160 5.40 -6.08 6.50
CA LEU A 160 4.40 -5.11 6.04
C LEU A 160 3.34 -4.81 7.14
N GLU A 161 3.59 -5.21 8.40
CA GLU A 161 2.58 -5.37 9.46
C GLU A 161 2.96 -4.79 10.84
N SER A 162 4.08 -4.10 11.00
CA SER A 162 4.43 -3.49 12.30
C SER A 162 3.90 -2.04 12.43
N ALA A 163 2.58 -1.88 12.48
CA ALA A 163 1.79 -0.97 13.33
C ALA A 163 0.33 -0.81 12.86
#